data_AF-A0A953PY30-F1
#
_entry.id   AF-A0A953PY30-F1
#
_cell.length_a   1.000
_cell.length_b   1.000
_cell.length_c   1.000
_cell.angle_alpha   90.00
_cell.angle_beta   90.00
_cell.angle_gamma   90.00
#
_symmetry.space_group_name_H-M   'P 1'
#
loop_
_entity.id
_entity.type
_entity.pdbx_description
1 polymer ?
#
loop_
_entity_poly.entity_id
_entity_poly.type
_entity_poly.pdbx_seq_one_letter_code
_entity_poly.pdbx_strand_id
1 'polypeptide(L)'
;MDGLQAWFEAQFKEKKVEPNSGLGEAITYCLKRWDRPTLFLREAGAPLDSNLVERALKKCILHRKNSLFYKTENGAEVGDLFMSLVHTCELNNANPFDYLTELQKHAEKVAKHPAAWMPWNYRQTLAQSGTGIDSR
;
A
#
# COMPACT_ATOMS: atom_id res chain seq x y z
N MET A 1 2.16 14.39 24.20
CA MET A 1 0.75 14.02 23.94
C MET A 1 -0.07 13.95 25.22
N ASP A 2 0.57 13.98 26.39
CA ASP A 2 -0.07 13.86 27.71
C ASP A 2 -1.17 14.90 27.97
N GLY A 3 -0.99 16.14 27.49
CA GLY A 3 -2.03 17.18 27.59
C GLY A 3 -3.32 16.82 26.83
N LEU A 4 -3.22 16.15 25.69
CA LEU A 4 -4.38 15.66 24.94
C LEU A 4 -5.02 14.47 25.66
N GLN A 5 -4.23 13.59 26.26
CA GLN A 5 -4.75 12.47 27.06
C GLN A 5 -5.55 12.96 28.26
N ALA A 6 -4.98 13.90 29.02
CA ALA A 6 -5.63 14.52 30.16
C ALA A 6 -6.91 15.25 29.75
N TRP A 7 -6.89 15.91 28.58
CA TRP A 7 -8.09 16.56 28.03
C TRP A 7 -9.21 15.57 27.73
N PHE A 8 -8.89 14.40 27.15
CA PHE A 8 -9.86 13.33 26.90
C PHE A 8 -10.45 12.77 28.20
N GLU A 9 -9.62 12.54 29.22
CA GLU A 9 -10.08 12.07 30.53
C GLU A 9 -10.98 13.10 31.23
N ALA A 10 -10.64 14.39 31.11
CA ALA A 10 -11.43 15.49 31.65
C ALA A 10 -12.85 15.55 31.05
N GLN A 11 -13.03 15.17 29.78
CA GLN A 11 -14.36 15.18 29.15
C GLN A 11 -15.37 14.29 29.88
N PHE A 12 -14.92 13.13 30.39
CA PHE A 12 -15.76 12.23 31.17
C PHE A 12 -15.83 12.63 32.65
N LYS A 13 -14.70 13.03 33.24
CA LYS A 13 -14.64 13.44 34.66
C LYS A 13 -15.55 14.64 34.95
N GLU A 14 -15.58 15.60 34.04
CA GLU A 14 -16.38 16.83 34.16
C GLU A 14 -17.79 16.68 33.55
N LYS A 15 -18.15 15.46 33.11
CA LYS A 15 -19.45 15.15 32.47
C LYS A 15 -19.79 16.06 31.28
N LYS A 16 -18.77 16.46 30.51
CA LYS A 16 -18.93 17.28 29.30
C LYS A 16 -19.35 16.47 28.09
N VAL A 17 -19.03 15.18 28.07
CA VAL A 17 -19.37 14.24 26.99
C VAL A 17 -20.06 13.03 27.57
N GLU A 18 -21.21 12.68 26.98
CA GLU A 18 -21.92 11.44 27.28
C GLU A 18 -21.12 10.24 26.74
N PRO A 19 -20.76 9.23 27.58
CA PRO A 19 -19.92 8.10 27.15
C PRO A 19 -20.45 7.32 25.95
N ASN A 20 -21.78 7.22 25.83
CA ASN A 20 -22.44 6.48 24.74
C ASN A 20 -22.77 7.36 23.52
N SER A 21 -22.35 8.63 23.52
CA SER A 21 -22.45 9.47 22.32
C SER A 21 -21.36 9.09 21.31
N GLY A 22 -21.53 9.41 20.03
CA GLY A 22 -20.50 9.16 19.02
C GLY A 22 -19.14 9.81 19.35
N LEU A 23 -19.13 10.96 20.01
CA LEU A 23 -17.90 11.58 20.53
C LEU A 23 -17.35 10.80 21.73
N GLY A 24 -18.21 10.35 22.66
CA GLY A 24 -17.81 9.54 23.80
C GLY A 24 -17.19 8.20 23.38
N GLU A 25 -17.75 7.54 22.37
CA GLU A 25 -17.19 6.32 21.79
C GLU A 25 -15.81 6.57 21.16
N ALA A 26 -15.65 7.66 20.40
CA ALA A 26 -14.38 8.03 19.79
C ALA A 26 -13.29 8.33 20.83
N ILE A 27 -13.62 9.11 21.86
CA ILE A 27 -12.70 9.41 22.98
C ILE A 27 -12.31 8.11 23.70
N THR A 28 -13.28 7.26 24.01
CA THR A 28 -13.05 5.97 24.67
C THR A 28 -12.14 5.07 23.83
N TYR A 29 -12.35 5.05 22.51
CA TYR A 29 -11.50 4.30 21.59
C TYR A 29 -10.05 4.80 21.60
N CYS A 30 -9.85 6.11 21.55
CA CYS A 30 -8.52 6.73 21.63
C CYS A 30 -7.81 6.41 22.95
N LEU A 31 -8.50 6.58 24.09
CA LEU A 31 -7.93 6.29 25.41
C LEU A 31 -7.58 4.81 25.57
N LYS A 32 -8.46 3.89 25.16
CA LYS A 32 -8.20 2.43 25.22
C LYS A 32 -6.99 1.99 24.39
N ARG A 33 -6.60 2.75 23.38
CA ARG A 33 -5.53 2.39 22.44
C ARG A 33 -4.34 3.32 22.49
N TRP A 34 -4.28 4.24 23.46
CA TRP A 34 -3.40 5.41 23.49
C TRP A 34 -1.95 5.17 23.08
N ASP A 35 -1.37 4.05 23.50
CA ASP A 35 0.02 3.70 23.19
C ASP A 35 0.25 3.54 21.68
N ARG A 36 -0.69 2.95 20.93
CA ARG A 36 -0.53 2.68 19.50
C ARG A 36 -0.47 3.95 18.63
N PRO A 37 -1.45 4.88 18.68
CA PRO A 37 -1.41 6.12 17.91
C PRO A 37 -0.34 7.09 18.39
N THR A 38 0.25 6.90 19.58
CA THR A 38 1.36 7.72 20.09
C THR A 38 2.75 7.09 19.88
N LEU A 39 2.84 5.97 19.16
CA LEU A 39 4.11 5.26 18.95
C LEU A 39 5.17 6.12 18.27
N PHE A 40 4.77 7.03 17.37
CA PHE A 40 5.68 7.98 16.71
C PHE A 40 6.46 8.89 17.67
N LEU A 41 6.04 9.01 18.93
CA LEU A 41 6.79 9.73 19.97
C LEU A 41 7.91 8.91 20.60
N ARG A 42 7.87 7.59 20.46
CA ARG A 42 8.77 6.65 21.16
C ARG A 42 9.65 5.85 20.20
N GLU A 43 9.22 5.68 18.96
CA GLU A 43 9.94 4.93 17.93
C GLU A 43 10.29 5.84 16.75
N ALA A 44 11.59 6.04 16.51
CA ALA A 44 12.07 6.85 15.41
C ALA A 44 11.67 6.20 14.06
N GLY A 45 11.07 6.99 13.18
CA GLY A 45 10.62 6.51 11.87
C GLY A 45 9.21 5.91 11.86
N ALA A 46 8.54 5.77 13.01
CA ALA A 46 7.14 5.37 13.03
C ALA A 46 6.26 6.47 12.37
N PRO A 47 5.41 6.13 11.38
CA PRO A 47 4.54 7.09 10.72
C PRO A 47 3.53 7.73 11.68
N LEU A 48 3.28 9.03 11.52
CA LEU A 48 2.24 9.75 12.28
C LEU A 48 0.82 9.33 11.86
N ASP A 49 0.65 8.92 10.61
CA ASP A 49 -0.62 8.57 10.02
C ASP A 49 -0.57 7.24 9.24
N SER A 50 -1.75 6.69 8.95
CA SER A 50 -1.94 5.48 8.16
C SER A 50 -2.23 5.76 6.68
N ASN A 51 -2.02 7.00 6.18
CA ASN A 51 -2.47 7.41 4.84
C ASN A 51 -1.87 6.54 3.73
N LEU A 52 -0.60 6.14 3.87
CA LEU A 52 0.06 5.26 2.91
C LEU A 52 -0.63 3.90 2.82
N VAL A 53 -0.91 3.29 3.98
CA VAL A 53 -1.57 1.99 4.09
C VAL A 53 -3.01 2.08 3.58
N GLU A 54 -3.75 3.11 3.98
CA GLU A 54 -5.12 3.34 3.50
C GLU A 54 -5.18 3.55 1.99
N ARG A 55 -4.22 4.28 1.42
CA ARG A 55 -4.14 4.48 -0.03
C ARG A 55 -3.86 3.18 -0.77
N ALA A 56 -3.02 2.30 -0.22
CA ALA A 56 -2.80 0.96 -0.77
C ALA A 56 -4.08 0.11 -0.68
N LEU A 57 -4.73 0.07 0.49
CA LEU A 57 -5.98 -0.67 0.70
C LEU A 57 -7.12 -0.20 -0.19
N LYS A 58 -7.22 1.11 -0.45
CA LYS A 58 -8.24 1.69 -1.35
C LYS A 58 -8.18 1.09 -2.75
N LYS A 59 -7.00 0.68 -3.24
CA LYS A 59 -6.87 0.05 -4.57
C LYS A 59 -7.52 -1.33 -4.60
N CYS A 60 -7.30 -2.15 -3.58
CA CYS A 60 -7.97 -3.45 -3.45
C CYS A 60 -9.49 -3.28 -3.31
N ILE A 61 -9.94 -2.29 -2.53
CA ILE A 61 -11.38 -1.97 -2.38
C ILE A 61 -11.99 -1.56 -3.72
N LEU A 62 -11.33 -0.66 -4.48
CA LEU A 62 -11.81 -0.22 -5.78
C LEU A 62 -11.87 -1.38 -6.78
N HIS A 63 -10.87 -2.27 -6.77
CA HIS A 63 -10.86 -3.45 -7.61
C HIS A 63 -12.05 -4.37 -7.31
N ARG A 64 -12.34 -4.68 -6.03
CA ARG A 64 -13.52 -5.48 -5.65
C ARG A 64 -14.84 -4.83 -6.06
N LYS A 65 -14.90 -3.49 -6.10
CA LYS A 65 -16.09 -2.78 -6.58
C LYS A 65 -16.27 -2.93 -8.10
N ASN A 66 -15.17 -2.96 -8.85
CA ASN A 66 -15.19 -3.02 -10.32
C ASN A 66 -15.25 -4.45 -10.87
N SER A 67 -14.72 -5.42 -10.13
CA SER A 67 -14.74 -6.85 -10.45
C SER A 67 -15.47 -7.56 -9.31
N LEU A 68 -16.79 -7.72 -9.49
CA LEU A 68 -17.68 -8.17 -8.42
C LEU A 68 -17.39 -9.61 -7.96
N PHE A 69 -16.96 -10.49 -8.87
CA PHE A 69 -16.75 -11.91 -8.58
C PHE A 69 -15.65 -12.53 -9.44
N TYR A 70 -14.95 -13.50 -8.86
CA TYR A 70 -14.16 -14.48 -9.58
C TYR A 70 -14.94 -15.79 -9.67
N LYS A 71 -14.96 -16.42 -10.85
CA LYS A 71 -15.68 -17.69 -11.07
C LYS A 71 -14.98 -18.88 -10.40
N THR A 72 -13.66 -18.81 -10.25
CA THR A 72 -12.82 -19.88 -9.70
C THR A 72 -11.76 -19.28 -8.79
N GLU A 73 -11.28 -20.07 -7.82
CA GLU A 73 -10.17 -19.68 -6.92
C GLU A 73 -8.91 -19.34 -7.72
N ASN A 74 -8.55 -20.17 -8.71
CA ASN A 74 -7.43 -19.89 -9.62
C ASN A 74 -7.60 -18.55 -10.36
N GLY A 75 -8.82 -18.19 -10.77
CA GLY A 75 -9.09 -16.88 -11.37
C GLY A 75 -8.88 -15.72 -10.40
N ALA A 76 -9.20 -15.92 -9.11
CA ALA A 76 -8.94 -14.95 -8.06
C ALA A 76 -7.43 -14.78 -7.82
N GLU A 77 -6.69 -15.88 -7.70
CA GLU A 77 -5.22 -15.84 -7.51
C GLU A 77 -4.51 -15.11 -8.67
N VAL A 78 -4.89 -15.41 -9.91
CA VAL A 78 -4.33 -14.71 -11.09
C VAL A 78 -4.69 -13.22 -11.06
N GLY A 79 -5.93 -12.89 -10.70
CA GLY A 79 -6.35 -11.49 -10.56
C GLY A 79 -5.56 -10.73 -9.49
N ASP A 80 -5.36 -11.35 -8.33
CA ASP A 80 -4.60 -10.79 -7.21
C ASP A 80 -3.12 -10.59 -7.57
N LEU A 81 -2.54 -11.52 -8.36
CA LEU A 81 -1.18 -11.41 -8.89
C LEU A 81 -1.04 -10.17 -9.79
N PHE A 82 -1.93 -10.01 -10.78
CA PHE A 82 -1.89 -8.86 -11.67
C PHE A 82 -2.14 -7.55 -10.93
N MET A 83 -3.09 -7.52 -9.99
CA MET A 83 -3.35 -6.35 -9.16
C MET A 83 -2.13 -5.93 -8.35
N SER A 84 -1.46 -6.89 -7.72
CA SER A 84 -0.23 -6.65 -6.96
C SER A 84 0.89 -6.11 -7.86
N LEU A 85 1.04 -6.68 -9.06
CA LEU A 85 2.07 -6.28 -10.01
C LEU A 85 1.82 -4.87 -10.57
N VAL A 86 0.59 -4.56 -10.97
CA VAL A 86 0.16 -3.24 -11.43
C VAL A 86 0.40 -2.20 -10.34
N HIS A 87 0.00 -2.48 -9.10
CA HIS A 87 0.21 -1.55 -8.00
C HIS A 87 1.71 -1.33 -7.72
N THR A 88 2.52 -2.38 -7.79
CA THR A 88 3.97 -2.29 -7.64
C THR A 88 4.59 -1.41 -8.74
N CYS A 89 4.11 -1.51 -9.98
CA CYS A 89 4.54 -0.62 -11.06
C CYS A 89 4.23 0.84 -10.74
N GLU A 90 3.01 1.15 -10.30
CA GLU A 90 2.60 2.51 -9.93
C GLU A 90 3.46 3.07 -8.78
N LEU A 91 3.76 2.26 -7.76
CA LEU A 91 4.64 2.67 -6.64
C LEU A 91 6.06 3.01 -7.10
N ASN A 92 6.52 2.40 -8.19
CA ASN A 92 7.85 2.62 -8.77
C ASN A 92 7.84 3.60 -9.95
N ASN A 93 6.74 4.32 -10.20
CA ASN A 93 6.57 5.20 -11.35
C ASN A 93 6.85 4.49 -12.70
N ALA A 94 6.50 3.20 -12.76
CA ALA A 94 6.53 2.38 -13.95
C ALA A 94 5.14 2.32 -14.59
N ASN A 95 5.06 2.42 -15.92
CA ASN A 95 3.80 2.20 -16.63
C ASN A 95 3.52 0.68 -16.63
N PRO A 96 2.40 0.20 -16.04
CA PRO A 96 2.15 -1.24 -15.93
C PRO A 96 2.00 -1.95 -17.28
N PHE A 97 1.40 -1.28 -18.27
CA PHE A 97 1.19 -1.85 -19.60
C PHE A 97 2.52 -2.00 -20.35
N ASP A 98 3.36 -0.97 -20.31
CA ASP A 98 4.72 -1.01 -20.84
C ASP A 98 5.53 -2.13 -20.18
N TYR A 99 5.52 -2.18 -18.85
CA TYR A 99 6.22 -3.21 -18.09
C TYR A 99 5.81 -4.64 -18.49
N LEU A 100 4.50 -4.93 -18.50
CA LEU A 100 3.98 -6.24 -18.90
C LEU A 100 4.34 -6.58 -20.36
N THR A 101 4.30 -5.59 -21.24
CA THR A 101 4.69 -5.75 -22.65
C THR A 101 6.17 -6.13 -22.76
N GLU A 102 7.04 -5.46 -22.02
CA GLU A 102 8.48 -5.72 -22.03
C GLU A 102 8.83 -7.07 -21.42
N LEU A 103 8.13 -7.49 -20.35
CA LEU A 103 8.24 -8.86 -19.83
C LEU A 103 7.89 -9.91 -20.89
N GLN A 104 6.79 -9.69 -21.63
CA GLN A 104 6.33 -10.65 -22.64
C GLN A 104 7.28 -10.72 -23.83
N LYS A 105 7.82 -9.58 -24.30
CA LYS A 105 8.82 -9.52 -25.38
C LYS A 105 10.13 -10.21 -25.00
N HIS A 106 10.49 -10.19 -23.71
CA HIS A 106 11.75 -10.72 -23.21
C HIS A 106 11.59 -11.95 -22.32
N ALA A 107 10.53 -12.73 -22.52
CA ALA A 107 10.13 -13.83 -21.64
C ALA A 107 11.28 -14.81 -21.30
N GLU A 108 12.12 -15.17 -22.27
CA GLU A 108 13.28 -16.04 -22.00
C GLU A 108 14.33 -15.41 -21.07
N LYS A 109 14.57 -14.10 -21.21
CA LYS A 109 15.53 -13.37 -20.37
C LYS A 109 14.95 -13.17 -18.97
N VAL A 110 13.65 -12.88 -18.88
CA VAL A 110 12.93 -12.78 -17.60
C VAL A 110 12.99 -14.11 -16.86
N ALA A 111 12.74 -15.24 -17.55
CA ALA A 111 12.79 -16.57 -16.93
C ALA A 111 14.18 -16.92 -16.39
N LYS A 112 15.25 -16.52 -17.10
CA LYS A 112 16.64 -16.75 -16.67
C LYS A 112 17.08 -15.82 -15.54
N HIS A 113 16.65 -14.55 -15.55
CA HIS A 113 17.12 -13.53 -14.62
C HIS A 113 15.99 -12.62 -14.11
N PRO A 114 14.97 -13.16 -13.40
CA PRO A 114 13.76 -12.40 -13.05
C PRO A 114 14.05 -11.17 -12.18
N ALA A 115 15.07 -11.23 -11.32
CA ALA A 115 15.47 -10.11 -10.47
C ALA A 115 15.92 -8.85 -11.25
N ALA A 116 16.33 -8.99 -12.51
CA ALA A 116 16.70 -7.87 -13.37
C ALA A 116 15.48 -7.24 -14.10
N TRP A 117 14.31 -7.86 -14.00
CA TRP A 117 13.10 -7.48 -14.71
C TRP A 117 11.99 -7.04 -13.76
N MET A 118 12.35 -6.50 -12.60
CA MET A 118 11.38 -5.98 -11.63
C MET A 118 10.89 -4.59 -12.05
N PRO A 119 9.73 -4.11 -11.55
CA PRO A 119 9.18 -2.82 -11.96
C PRO A 119 10.12 -1.62 -11.73
N TRP A 120 11.05 -1.71 -10.80
CA TRP A 120 12.03 -0.65 -10.48
C TRP A 120 13.32 -0.69 -11.30
N ASN A 121 13.63 -1.78 -12.01
CA ASN A 121 14.92 -1.93 -12.70
C ASN A 121 14.85 -2.45 -14.14
N TYR A 122 13.69 -2.92 -14.64
CA TYR A 122 13.57 -3.45 -16.00
C TYR A 122 14.04 -2.48 -17.10
N ARG A 123 13.82 -1.16 -16.92
CA ARG A 123 14.28 -0.12 -17.87
C ARG A 123 15.80 -0.06 -18.00
N GLN A 124 16.52 -0.27 -16.90
CA GLN A 124 17.99 -0.30 -16.91
C GLN A 124 18.48 -1.54 -17.67
N THR A 125 17.83 -2.68 -17.43
CA THR A 125 18.11 -3.94 -18.12
C THR A 125 17.85 -3.83 -19.63
N LEU A 126 16.81 -3.11 -20.04
CA LEU A 126 16.54 -2.81 -21.45
C LEU A 126 17.64 -1.94 -22.07
N ALA A 127 18.06 -0.88 -21.40
CA ALA A 127 19.12 0.01 -21.87
C ALA A 127 20.47 -0.73 -22.05
N GLN A 128 20.79 -1.65 -21.13
CA GLN A 128 21.98 -2.50 -21.22
C GLN A 128 21.88 -3.56 -22.32
N SER A 129 20.66 -4.04 -22.61
CA SER A 129 20.43 -5.01 -23.69
C SER A 129 20.45 -4.37 -25.09
N GLY A 130 20.10 -3.09 -25.21
CA GLY A 130 20.05 -2.34 -26.48
C GLY A 130 21.38 -1.74 -26.91
N THR A 131 22.34 -1.54 -26.00
CA THR A 131 23.65 -0.91 -26.27
C THR A 131 24.65 -1.81 -27.02
N GLY A 132 24.21 -2.97 -27.53
CA GLY A 132 25.04 -3.92 -28.28
C GLY A 132 24.76 -4.01 -29.79
N ILE A 133 23.87 -3.20 -30.37
CA ILE A 133 23.41 -3.38 -31.76
C ILE A 133 23.84 -2.26 -32.73
N ASP A 134 24.16 -1.04 -32.27
CA ASP A 134 24.56 0.06 -33.17
C ASP A 134 26.09 0.25 -33.30
N SER A 135 26.78 -0.81 -33.71
CA SER A 135 28.15 -0.69 -34.21
C SER A 135 28.41 -1.71 -35.33
N ARG A 136 27.79 -1.50 -36.49
CA ARG A 136 28.23 -2.03 -37.79
C ARG A 136 27.88 -1.05 -38.90
#